data_AF-A0A1F5AZJ1-F1
#
_entry.id   AF-A0A1F5AZJ1-F1
#
_cell.length_a   1.000
_cell.length_b   1.000
_cell.length_c   1.000
_cell.angle_alpha   90.00
_cell.angle_beta   90.00
_cell.angle_gamma   90.00
#
_symmetry.space_group_name_H-M   'P 1'
#
loop_
_entity.id
_entity.type
_entity.pdbx_description
1 polymer ?
#
loop_
_entity_poly.entity_id
_entity_poly.type
_entity_poly.pdbx_seq_one_letter_code
_entity_poly.pdbx_strand_id
1 'polypeptide(L)'
;MKKILGFLVLVMLFGAGCLLYVPYDESNRPPQENSYEGDRGAYGGLDTAYFYEQMQPYGRWVSYSAYGYVWIPRDVGYKWRPYSRGNWAWTDYGWTWVSLERWGWIAYHYGRWGWDRRLGWFWVPDVVWGPAWVAWRWGDAHIGWAPLPPGVDFIPGRGFGRHQWDIPGHYWNFVRGRDFMDRSLDRWILPAERNVTIVNLTVLNVNVNVRDNRVFNDGVDVEYVRRLTNKVVDKYTLKAAPRAGEARLEGRDVVLYKPDIVRNDAAKPKQFVEQDKAADELDNERAGRIYRQVPRDGSAALRQAHEQEVKLMQDSQESEVNEIRRKADDEKAKIQNPAEKQKVDGQVKSKIAELKKKHQEEKAEMTERQKAEEAKTKKAPVKKKIDKN
;
A
#
# COMPACT_ATOMS: atom_id res chain seq x y z
N MET A 1 3.93 -4.69 -69.59
CA MET A 1 3.34 -3.53 -68.87
C MET A 1 2.97 -3.95 -67.45
N LYS A 2 3.24 -3.04 -66.49
CA LYS A 2 2.85 -3.03 -65.07
C LYS A 2 3.68 -3.90 -64.09
N LYS A 3 4.68 -3.22 -63.52
CA LYS A 3 5.45 -3.57 -62.32
C LYS A 3 4.56 -3.39 -61.08
N ILE A 4 4.59 -4.32 -60.13
CA ILE A 4 3.99 -4.16 -58.80
C ILE A 4 5.09 -3.71 -57.84
N LEU A 5 4.96 -2.47 -57.38
CA LEU A 5 5.82 -1.80 -56.41
C LEU A 5 5.22 -2.06 -55.02
N GLY A 6 5.83 -2.95 -54.22
CA GLY A 6 5.47 -3.17 -52.82
C GLY A 6 6.17 -2.14 -51.94
N PHE A 7 5.41 -1.18 -51.44
CA PHE A 7 5.90 -0.12 -50.55
C PHE A 7 6.03 -0.64 -49.12
N LEU A 8 7.22 -0.47 -48.54
CA LEU A 8 7.58 -0.86 -47.18
C LEU A 8 7.26 0.34 -46.28
N VAL A 9 6.15 0.29 -45.52
CA VAL A 9 5.83 1.34 -44.53
C VAL A 9 6.26 0.87 -43.15
N LEU A 10 7.41 1.36 -42.73
CA LEU A 10 7.90 1.34 -41.36
C LEU A 10 7.09 2.37 -40.55
N VAL A 11 6.19 1.94 -39.67
CA VAL A 11 5.55 2.83 -38.69
C VAL A 11 6.30 2.72 -37.37
N MET A 12 7.24 3.64 -37.14
CA MET A 12 7.65 4.02 -35.79
C MET A 12 6.55 4.90 -35.18
N LEU A 13 5.91 4.42 -34.12
CA LEU A 13 5.09 5.26 -33.23
C LEU A 13 5.68 5.18 -31.82
N PHE A 14 6.68 6.03 -31.57
CA PHE A 14 6.97 6.52 -30.22
C PHE A 14 5.92 7.58 -29.88
N GLY A 15 4.78 7.15 -29.35
CA GLY A 15 3.76 8.02 -28.76
C GLY A 15 4.09 8.27 -27.30
N ALA A 16 4.49 9.49 -26.97
CA ALA A 16 4.63 9.99 -25.62
C ALA A 16 3.35 9.74 -24.82
N GLY A 17 3.47 9.13 -23.64
CA GLY A 17 2.38 8.99 -22.67
C GLY A 17 1.93 10.36 -22.16
N CYS A 18 1.01 11.00 -22.89
CA CYS A 18 0.22 12.09 -22.36
C CYS A 18 -0.87 11.46 -21.48
N LEU A 19 -0.75 11.69 -20.17
CA LEU A 19 -1.86 11.52 -19.22
C LEU A 19 -3.03 12.38 -19.74
N LEU A 20 -4.03 11.73 -20.34
CA LEU A 20 -5.27 12.39 -20.71
C LEU A 20 -6.01 12.74 -19.42
N TYR A 21 -5.95 14.02 -19.07
CA TYR A 21 -6.84 14.66 -18.11
C TYR A 21 -8.28 14.54 -18.63
N VAL A 22 -9.11 13.78 -17.94
CA VAL A 22 -10.57 13.83 -18.09
C VAL A 22 -11.07 14.82 -17.04
N PRO A 23 -11.59 16.00 -17.45
CA PRO A 23 -12.14 16.97 -16.50
C PRO A 23 -13.34 16.36 -15.76
N TYR A 24 -13.40 16.63 -14.47
CA TYR A 24 -14.45 16.21 -13.55
C TYR A 24 -15.79 16.90 -13.88
N ASP A 25 -16.84 16.13 -14.09
CA ASP A 25 -18.21 16.64 -14.25
C ASP A 25 -18.95 16.57 -12.90
N GLU A 26 -19.07 17.72 -12.23
CA GLU A 26 -19.75 17.89 -10.94
C GLU A 26 -21.28 17.82 -11.05
N SER A 27 -21.84 17.91 -12.26
CA SER A 27 -23.27 18.20 -12.45
C SER A 27 -24.21 17.03 -12.14
N ASN A 28 -23.69 15.83 -11.86
CA ASN A 28 -24.48 14.60 -11.75
C ASN A 28 -24.43 13.90 -10.37
N ARG A 29 -24.08 14.63 -9.29
CA ARG A 29 -24.20 14.11 -7.92
C ARG A 29 -25.67 14.17 -7.44
N PRO A 30 -26.32 13.05 -7.14
CA PRO A 30 -27.61 13.09 -6.46
C PRO A 30 -27.46 13.74 -5.07
N PRO A 31 -28.51 14.40 -4.55
CA PRO A 31 -28.49 14.97 -3.21
C PRO A 31 -28.09 13.91 -2.18
N GLN A 32 -27.21 14.28 -1.23
CA GLN A 32 -26.77 13.38 -0.16
C GLN A 32 -27.94 13.03 0.76
N GLU A 33 -28.56 11.87 0.52
CA GLU A 33 -29.49 11.26 1.47
C GLU A 33 -28.68 10.52 2.55
N ASN A 34 -28.45 11.24 3.65
CA ASN A 34 -28.35 10.81 5.05
C ASN A 34 -27.80 9.41 5.43
N SER A 35 -26.73 9.48 6.25
CA SER A 35 -26.43 8.64 7.43
C SER A 35 -26.27 7.13 7.24
N TYR A 36 -25.00 6.70 7.17
CA TYR A 36 -24.57 5.33 7.43
C TYR A 36 -24.15 5.24 8.90
N GLU A 37 -25.00 4.60 9.72
CA GLU A 37 -24.82 4.31 11.16
C GLU A 37 -23.97 5.34 11.92
N GLY A 38 -24.57 6.52 12.03
CA GLY A 38 -24.18 7.57 12.94
C GLY A 38 -25.26 7.73 14.00
N ASP A 39 -24.95 7.41 15.25
CA ASP A 39 -25.71 7.93 16.37
C ASP A 39 -25.55 9.45 16.31
N ARG A 40 -26.57 10.15 15.79
CA ARG A 40 -26.60 11.63 15.64
C ARG A 40 -26.64 12.36 17.00
N GLY A 41 -26.00 11.80 18.03
CA GLY A 41 -26.11 12.24 19.42
C GLY A 41 -24.80 12.55 20.14
N ALA A 42 -23.62 12.14 19.65
CA ALA A 42 -22.39 12.19 20.46
C ALA A 42 -21.35 13.25 20.05
N TYR A 43 -21.25 13.60 18.76
CA TYR A 43 -20.24 14.54 18.27
C TYR A 43 -20.92 15.67 17.51
N GLY A 44 -20.91 16.88 18.08
CA GLY A 44 -21.39 18.09 17.39
C GLY A 44 -20.74 18.19 16.01
N GLY A 45 -21.56 18.43 14.98
CA GLY A 45 -21.26 18.28 13.55
C GLY A 45 -19.80 18.51 13.14
N LEU A 46 -19.00 17.44 13.21
CA LEU A 46 -17.63 17.44 12.74
C LEU A 46 -17.63 17.48 11.20
N ASP A 47 -16.71 18.23 10.63
CA ASP A 47 -16.56 18.34 9.18
C ASP A 47 -15.10 18.13 8.75
N THR A 48 -14.81 18.30 7.46
CA THR A 48 -13.45 18.18 6.91
C THR A 48 -12.41 19.02 7.66
N ALA A 49 -12.78 20.15 8.29
CA ALA A 49 -11.85 20.97 9.06
C ALA A 49 -11.26 20.22 10.28
N TYR A 50 -12.03 19.29 10.86
CA TYR A 50 -11.57 18.44 11.94
C TYR A 50 -10.36 17.59 11.51
N PHE A 51 -10.35 17.05 10.29
CA PHE A 51 -9.19 16.32 9.78
C PHE A 51 -7.95 17.20 9.67
N TYR A 52 -8.11 18.44 9.18
CA TYR A 52 -6.97 19.37 9.08
C TYR A 52 -6.31 19.59 10.44
N GLU A 53 -7.10 19.80 11.49
CA GLU A 53 -6.62 20.02 12.84
C GLU A 53 -5.96 18.78 13.44
N GLN A 54 -6.59 17.61 13.34
CA GLN A 54 -6.08 16.37 13.93
C GLN A 54 -4.79 15.87 13.26
N MET A 55 -4.61 16.14 11.96
CA MET A 55 -3.46 15.67 11.18
C MET A 55 -2.25 16.64 11.24
N GLN A 56 -2.47 17.91 11.59
CA GLN A 56 -1.44 18.96 11.64
C GLN A 56 -0.18 18.58 12.47
N PRO A 57 -0.31 17.96 13.67
CA PRO A 57 0.88 17.63 14.48
C PRO A 57 1.77 16.57 13.83
N TYR A 58 1.18 15.66 13.04
CA TYR A 58 1.84 14.45 12.55
C TYR A 58 2.43 14.59 11.15
N GLY A 59 2.16 15.69 10.46
CA GLY A 59 2.57 15.89 9.08
C GLY A 59 2.38 17.31 8.60
N ARG A 60 2.51 17.52 7.30
CA ARG A 60 2.34 18.83 6.67
C ARG A 60 1.21 18.77 5.66
N TRP A 61 0.42 19.83 5.64
CA TRP A 61 -0.53 20.07 4.57
C TRP A 61 0.17 20.77 3.42
N VAL A 62 -0.13 20.33 2.20
CA VAL A 62 0.39 20.88 0.96
C VAL A 62 -0.78 21.26 0.06
N SER A 63 -0.76 22.48 -0.46
CA SER A 63 -1.64 22.89 -1.55
C SER A 63 -1.15 22.22 -2.83
N TYR A 64 -1.93 21.28 -3.35
CA TYR A 64 -1.61 20.49 -4.53
C TYR A 64 -2.76 20.61 -5.53
N SER A 65 -2.52 21.31 -6.64
CA SER A 65 -3.53 21.70 -7.62
C SER A 65 -4.44 20.56 -8.11
N ALA A 66 -3.93 19.34 -8.20
CA ALA A 66 -4.71 18.18 -8.64
C ALA A 66 -5.76 17.70 -7.62
N TYR A 67 -5.56 17.97 -6.32
CA TYR A 67 -6.35 17.36 -5.23
C TYR A 67 -6.73 18.33 -4.10
N GLY A 68 -6.48 19.63 -4.25
CA GLY A 68 -6.69 20.62 -3.19
C GLY A 68 -5.62 20.49 -2.09
N TYR A 69 -6.04 20.29 -0.83
CA TYR A 69 -5.10 20.13 0.28
C TYR A 69 -4.80 18.66 0.55
N VAL A 70 -3.54 18.27 0.37
CA VAL A 70 -3.04 16.91 0.66
C VAL A 70 -2.15 16.91 1.88
N TRP A 71 -2.14 15.80 2.61
CA TRP A 71 -1.32 15.63 3.80
C TRP A 71 -0.16 14.70 3.57
N ILE A 72 1.04 15.09 4.03
CA ILE A 72 2.26 14.30 3.94
C ILE A 72 2.77 13.99 5.35
N PRO A 73 2.93 12.71 5.73
CA PRO A 73 3.40 12.34 7.06
C PRO A 73 4.84 12.79 7.33
N ARG A 74 5.09 13.23 8.56
CA ARG A 74 6.43 13.39 9.12
C ARG A 74 6.78 12.17 9.99
N ASP A 75 8.08 12.00 10.23
CA ASP A 75 8.63 11.04 11.20
C ASP A 75 8.24 9.56 10.98
N VAL A 76 7.87 9.21 9.74
CA VAL A 76 7.72 7.82 9.29
C VAL A 76 9.07 7.21 8.91
N GLY A 77 9.18 5.89 9.04
CA GLY A 77 10.40 5.14 8.70
C GLY A 77 10.79 5.32 7.22
N TYR A 78 12.07 5.17 6.90
CA TYR A 78 12.59 5.44 5.56
C TYR A 78 12.02 4.55 4.45
N LYS A 79 11.48 3.37 4.81
CA LYS A 79 10.78 2.41 3.93
C LYS A 79 9.27 2.42 4.10
N TRP A 80 8.75 3.34 4.90
CA TRP A 80 7.33 3.38 5.22
C TRP A 80 6.49 3.57 3.95
N ARG A 81 5.38 2.83 3.91
CA ARG A 81 4.32 2.95 2.91
C ARG A 81 2.97 2.97 3.62
N PRO A 82 1.91 3.51 3.01
CA PRO A 82 0.56 3.36 3.54
C PRO A 82 0.25 1.89 3.82
N TYR A 83 -0.46 1.61 4.91
CA TYR A 83 -0.82 0.26 5.34
C TYR A 83 0.40 -0.65 5.57
N SER A 84 1.52 -0.13 6.09
CA SER A 84 2.69 -0.95 6.40
C SER A 84 2.85 -1.26 7.89
N ARG A 85 2.65 -0.28 8.76
CA ARG A 85 2.91 -0.39 10.20
C ARG A 85 1.64 -0.70 10.98
N GLY A 86 1.33 -1.99 11.06
CA GLY A 86 0.11 -2.48 11.71
C GLY A 86 -0.19 -3.89 11.26
N ASN A 87 -1.47 -4.26 11.34
CA ASN A 87 -1.92 -5.57 10.93
C ASN A 87 -3.35 -5.55 10.37
N TRP A 88 -3.69 -6.60 9.64
CA TRP A 88 -5.06 -6.86 9.22
C TRP A 88 -5.80 -7.63 10.31
N ALA A 89 -7.04 -7.22 10.60
CA ALA A 89 -7.98 -7.93 11.46
C ALA A 89 -9.26 -8.21 10.67
N TRP A 90 -9.78 -9.43 10.76
CA TRP A 90 -11.08 -9.77 10.17
C TRP A 90 -12.19 -9.36 11.13
N THR A 91 -13.01 -8.36 10.76
CA THR A 91 -14.06 -7.80 11.60
C THR A 91 -15.45 -8.07 11.02
N ASP A 92 -16.49 -7.56 11.66
CA ASP A 92 -17.83 -7.42 11.11
C ASP A 92 -17.93 -6.43 9.93
N TYR A 93 -16.83 -5.73 9.58
CA TYR A 93 -16.66 -4.93 8.36
C TYR A 93 -15.68 -5.59 7.35
N GLY A 94 -15.26 -6.83 7.59
CA GLY A 94 -14.28 -7.54 6.75
C GLY A 94 -12.84 -7.20 7.16
N TRP A 95 -11.90 -7.24 6.22
CA TRP A 95 -10.50 -6.90 6.51
C TRP A 95 -10.36 -5.42 6.85
N THR A 96 -10.11 -5.17 8.14
CA THR A 96 -9.91 -3.85 8.71
C THR A 96 -8.44 -3.65 9.05
N TRP A 97 -7.89 -2.51 8.63
CA TRP A 97 -6.53 -2.16 8.97
C TRP A 97 -6.46 -1.66 10.43
N VAL A 98 -5.61 -2.29 11.24
CA VAL A 98 -5.33 -1.89 12.62
C VAL A 98 -3.94 -1.24 12.62
N SER A 99 -3.94 0.09 12.60
CA SER A 99 -2.72 0.90 12.51
C SER A 99 -2.06 1.11 13.87
N LEU A 100 -0.72 1.11 13.87
CA LEU A 100 0.12 1.53 15.02
C LEU A 100 0.51 3.01 14.93
N GLU A 101 -0.12 3.78 14.04
CA GLU A 101 0.09 5.20 13.87
C GLU A 101 -1.09 5.99 14.47
N ARG A 102 -0.76 7.02 15.25
CA ARG A 102 -1.75 7.85 15.98
C ARG A 102 -2.76 8.56 15.08
N TRP A 103 -2.41 8.79 13.82
CA TRP A 103 -3.24 9.41 12.79
C TRP A 103 -3.93 8.37 11.88
N GLY A 104 -3.65 7.09 12.06
CA GLY A 104 -4.10 6.01 11.17
C GLY A 104 -5.62 5.86 11.14
N TRP A 105 -6.31 6.16 12.24
CA TRP A 105 -7.77 6.16 12.30
C TRP A 105 -8.42 7.13 11.29
N ILE A 106 -7.72 8.20 10.89
CA ILE A 106 -8.12 9.08 9.79
C ILE A 106 -7.61 8.52 8.47
N ALA A 107 -6.28 8.47 8.31
CA ALA A 107 -5.68 8.37 6.99
C ALA A 107 -5.88 7.00 6.31
N TYR A 108 -6.21 5.95 7.06
CA TYR A 108 -6.49 4.63 6.52
C TYR A 108 -7.99 4.35 6.33
N HIS A 109 -8.86 5.23 6.84
CA HIS A 109 -10.30 4.98 6.83
C HIS A 109 -11.12 6.08 6.12
N TYR A 110 -10.61 7.31 6.03
CA TYR A 110 -11.31 8.50 5.51
C TYR A 110 -10.58 9.21 4.35
N GLY A 111 -10.19 8.49 3.29
CA GLY A 111 -9.49 9.12 2.18
C GLY A 111 -8.77 8.16 1.25
N ARG A 112 -7.83 8.70 0.47
CA ARG A 112 -7.01 7.95 -0.50
C ARG A 112 -5.54 8.34 -0.38
N TRP A 113 -4.66 7.37 -0.61
CA TRP A 113 -3.22 7.61 -0.66
C TRP A 113 -2.74 7.64 -2.10
N GLY A 114 -2.06 8.73 -2.47
CA GLY A 114 -1.36 8.86 -3.73
C GLY A 114 0.15 8.97 -3.52
N TRP A 115 0.89 8.87 -4.61
CA TRP A 115 2.33 9.01 -4.63
C TRP A 115 2.73 9.96 -5.74
N ASP A 116 3.61 10.89 -5.42
CA ASP A 116 4.27 11.79 -6.36
C ASP A 116 5.79 11.66 -6.22
N ARG A 117 6.54 11.87 -7.31
CA ARG A 117 8.00 11.69 -7.29
C ARG A 117 8.70 12.69 -6.38
N ARG A 118 8.23 13.94 -6.34
CA ARG A 118 8.81 15.02 -5.55
C ARG A 118 8.27 15.03 -4.12
N LEU A 119 6.98 14.77 -3.93
CA LEU A 119 6.33 14.80 -2.61
C LEU A 119 6.37 13.45 -1.86
N GLY A 120 6.32 12.34 -2.59
CA GLY A 120 6.23 10.98 -2.07
C GLY A 120 4.80 10.61 -1.78
N TRP A 121 4.58 9.78 -0.76
CA TRP A 121 3.25 9.43 -0.30
C TRP A 121 2.53 10.64 0.28
N PHE A 122 1.35 10.94 -0.27
CA PHE A 122 0.45 11.97 0.19
C PHE A 122 -0.95 11.39 0.36
N TRP A 123 -1.73 11.97 1.27
CA TRP A 123 -3.08 11.56 1.57
C TRP A 123 -4.08 12.65 1.18
N VAL A 124 -5.15 12.25 0.50
CA VAL A 124 -6.27 13.09 0.08
C VAL A 124 -7.47 12.79 0.98
N PRO A 125 -8.04 13.78 1.68
CA PRO A 125 -9.19 13.58 2.56
C PRO A 125 -10.46 13.14 1.82
N ASP A 126 -11.24 12.28 2.46
CA ASP A 126 -12.64 11.97 2.10
C ASP A 126 -13.44 11.75 3.39
N VAL A 127 -14.77 11.80 3.32
CA VAL A 127 -15.65 11.70 4.50
C VAL A 127 -16.31 10.34 4.65
N VAL A 128 -16.24 9.49 3.62
CA VAL A 128 -16.78 8.13 3.68
C VAL A 128 -15.81 7.23 4.43
N TRP A 129 -16.25 6.72 5.58
CA TRP A 129 -15.48 5.74 6.34
C TRP A 129 -15.49 4.37 5.65
N GLY A 130 -14.34 3.70 5.64
CA GLY A 130 -14.22 2.29 5.30
C GLY A 130 -13.21 1.56 6.19
N PRO A 131 -13.30 0.23 6.31
CA PRO A 131 -12.36 -0.58 7.11
C PRO A 131 -10.92 -0.52 6.57
N ALA A 132 -10.77 -0.33 5.26
CA ALA A 132 -9.57 0.12 4.56
C ALA A 132 -9.91 0.40 3.09
N TRP A 133 -9.14 1.26 2.44
CA TRP A 133 -9.29 1.57 1.01
C TRP A 133 -8.10 1.01 0.23
N VAL A 134 -8.12 -0.30 -0.03
CA VAL A 134 -7.02 -1.02 -0.68
C VAL A 134 -7.50 -1.94 -1.80
N ALA A 135 -6.63 -2.16 -2.77
CA ALA A 135 -6.67 -3.30 -3.67
C ALA A 135 -5.89 -4.47 -3.06
N TRP A 136 -6.33 -5.68 -3.37
CA TRP A 136 -5.75 -6.91 -2.87
C TRP A 136 -5.09 -7.71 -3.98
N ARG A 137 -3.97 -8.33 -3.66
CA ARG A 137 -3.34 -9.36 -4.47
C ARG A 137 -3.04 -10.58 -3.64
N TRP A 138 -3.25 -11.76 -4.21
CA TRP A 138 -2.78 -12.98 -3.59
C TRP A 138 -2.44 -14.03 -4.64
N GLY A 139 -1.59 -14.95 -4.22
CA GLY A 139 -1.12 -16.07 -5.01
C GLY A 139 -0.49 -17.08 -4.05
N ASP A 140 0.02 -18.16 -4.62
CA ASP A 140 0.32 -19.35 -3.82
C ASP A 140 1.35 -19.14 -2.70
N ALA A 141 2.24 -18.15 -2.84
CA ALA A 141 3.27 -17.83 -1.85
C ALA A 141 3.10 -16.46 -1.19
N HIS A 142 2.22 -15.60 -1.72
CA HIS A 142 2.19 -14.18 -1.36
C HIS A 142 0.78 -13.65 -1.15
N ILE A 143 0.67 -12.74 -0.19
CA ILE A 143 -0.48 -11.84 -0.05
C ILE A 143 0.07 -10.42 -0.12
N GLY A 144 -0.64 -9.54 -0.81
CA GLY A 144 -0.31 -8.13 -0.90
C GLY A 144 -1.51 -7.23 -0.99
N TRP A 145 -1.26 -5.96 -0.71
CA TRP A 145 -2.25 -4.91 -0.74
C TRP A 145 -1.60 -3.62 -1.18
N ALA A 146 -2.38 -2.77 -1.84
CA ALA A 146 -1.96 -1.43 -2.24
C ALA A 146 -3.09 -0.45 -1.94
N PRO A 147 -2.79 0.79 -1.50
CA PRO A 147 -3.82 1.80 -1.36
C PRO A 147 -4.51 2.06 -2.69
N LEU A 148 -5.83 2.26 -2.66
CA LEU A 148 -6.55 2.78 -3.81
C LEU A 148 -6.14 4.25 -4.04
N PRO A 149 -5.80 4.64 -5.28
CA PRO A 149 -5.33 5.99 -5.55
C PRO A 149 -6.45 7.03 -5.45
N PRO A 150 -6.09 8.32 -5.28
CA PRO A 150 -7.05 9.42 -5.40
C PRO A 150 -7.71 9.42 -6.79
N GLY A 151 -8.93 9.95 -6.86
CA GLY A 151 -9.73 9.98 -8.10
C GLY A 151 -10.56 8.70 -8.34
N VAL A 152 -10.38 7.65 -7.53
CA VAL A 152 -11.29 6.50 -7.50
C VAL A 152 -12.35 6.68 -6.41
N ASP A 153 -13.41 7.36 -6.79
CA ASP A 153 -14.54 7.64 -5.91
C ASP A 153 -15.33 6.36 -5.60
N PHE A 154 -15.63 6.18 -4.31
CA PHE A 154 -16.59 5.19 -3.85
C PHE A 154 -17.85 5.93 -3.42
N ILE A 155 -18.97 5.64 -4.07
CA ILE A 155 -20.26 6.22 -3.71
C ILE A 155 -21.06 5.14 -2.97
N PRO A 156 -21.37 5.30 -1.68
CA PRO A 156 -22.19 4.34 -0.95
C PRO A 156 -23.51 4.03 -1.67
N GLY A 157 -23.89 2.75 -1.69
CA GLY A 157 -25.06 2.23 -2.44
C GLY A 157 -24.82 2.01 -3.94
N ARG A 158 -23.83 2.69 -4.53
CA ARG A 158 -23.41 2.52 -5.94
C ARG A 158 -22.12 1.71 -6.08
N GLY A 159 -21.22 1.79 -5.09
CA GLY A 159 -19.87 1.22 -5.15
C GLY A 159 -18.90 2.10 -5.94
N PHE A 160 -17.86 1.46 -6.48
CA PHE A 160 -16.92 2.13 -7.39
C PHE A 160 -17.54 2.33 -8.78
N GLY A 161 -17.14 3.41 -9.46
CA GLY A 161 -17.38 3.53 -10.91
C GLY A 161 -16.63 2.46 -11.70
N ARG A 162 -16.85 2.38 -13.02
CA ARG A 162 -16.06 1.49 -13.90
C ARG A 162 -14.60 1.98 -13.95
N HIS A 163 -13.70 1.20 -13.37
CA HIS A 163 -12.26 1.51 -13.35
C HIS A 163 -11.44 0.31 -13.79
N GLN A 164 -10.42 0.58 -14.60
CA GLN A 164 -9.31 -0.35 -14.78
C GLN A 164 -8.31 -0.08 -13.65
N TRP A 165 -8.07 -1.08 -12.83
CA TRP A 165 -7.18 -0.99 -11.68
C TRP A 165 -5.72 -1.10 -12.13
N ASP A 166 -5.14 -0.01 -12.64
CA ASP A 166 -3.71 0.08 -12.92
C ASP A 166 -2.98 0.72 -11.73
N ILE A 167 -2.50 -0.14 -10.83
CA ILE A 167 -1.83 0.28 -9.59
C ILE A 167 -0.32 0.03 -9.75
N PRO A 168 0.52 1.10 -9.74
CA PRO A 168 1.95 0.97 -9.96
C PRO A 168 2.62 -0.01 -8.99
N GLY A 169 3.63 -0.73 -9.46
CA GLY A 169 4.34 -1.74 -8.66
C GLY A 169 4.80 -1.22 -7.30
N HIS A 170 5.30 0.02 -7.20
CA HIS A 170 5.80 0.60 -5.95
C HIS A 170 4.71 0.93 -4.90
N TYR A 171 3.43 0.83 -5.24
CA TYR A 171 2.32 0.99 -4.29
C TYR A 171 2.09 -0.26 -3.45
N TRP A 172 2.48 -1.42 -3.97
CA TRP A 172 2.19 -2.70 -3.34
C TRP A 172 3.06 -2.95 -2.12
N ASN A 173 2.43 -3.35 -1.02
CA ASN A 173 3.04 -4.10 0.06
C ASN A 173 2.79 -5.58 -0.21
N PHE A 174 3.85 -6.40 -0.19
CA PHE A 174 3.75 -7.85 -0.26
C PHE A 174 4.40 -8.48 0.95
N VAL A 175 3.83 -9.57 1.43
CA VAL A 175 4.42 -10.45 2.45
C VAL A 175 4.34 -11.89 1.96
N ARG A 176 5.15 -12.79 2.51
CA ARG A 176 4.90 -14.22 2.33
C ARG A 176 3.56 -14.56 2.98
N GLY A 177 2.80 -15.46 2.37
CA GLY A 177 1.46 -15.82 2.87
C GLY A 177 1.45 -16.19 4.35
N ARG A 178 2.48 -16.90 4.81
CA ARG A 178 2.62 -17.32 6.23
C ARG A 178 2.78 -16.19 7.25
N ASP A 179 3.24 -15.02 6.81
CA ASP A 179 3.51 -13.87 7.67
C ASP A 179 2.31 -12.90 7.74
N PHE A 180 1.29 -13.07 6.89
CA PHE A 180 0.17 -12.13 6.73
C PHE A 180 -0.62 -11.81 8.02
N MET A 181 -0.66 -12.76 8.95
CA MET A 181 -1.39 -12.61 10.22
C MET A 181 -0.52 -12.08 11.37
N ASP A 182 0.70 -11.60 11.09
CA ASP A 182 1.54 -10.97 12.11
C ASP A 182 0.97 -9.61 12.55
N ARG A 183 1.17 -9.23 13.81
CA ARG A 183 0.70 -7.96 14.38
C ARG A 183 1.57 -6.75 14.01
N SER A 184 2.73 -6.97 13.42
CA SER A 184 3.67 -5.95 12.97
C SER A 184 4.18 -6.29 11.57
N LEU A 185 3.30 -6.11 10.58
CA LEU A 185 3.56 -6.47 9.19
C LEU A 185 4.74 -5.71 8.57
N ASP A 186 5.11 -4.54 9.11
CA ASP A 186 6.27 -3.77 8.70
C ASP A 186 7.58 -4.57 8.76
N ARG A 187 7.64 -5.61 9.60
CA ARG A 187 8.80 -6.51 9.71
C ARG A 187 8.90 -7.53 8.58
N TRP A 188 7.81 -7.76 7.87
CA TRP A 188 7.65 -8.84 6.88
C TRP A 188 7.41 -8.33 5.46
N ILE A 189 7.21 -7.02 5.29
CA ILE A 189 7.04 -6.41 3.97
C ILE A 189 8.29 -6.65 3.13
N LEU A 190 8.06 -7.23 1.96
CA LEU A 190 9.10 -7.56 1.01
C LEU A 190 9.68 -6.30 0.36
N PRO A 191 10.96 -6.34 -0.02
CA PRO A 191 11.63 -5.23 -0.72
C PRO A 191 10.93 -4.85 -2.04
N ALA A 192 11.03 -3.57 -2.41
CA ALA A 192 10.29 -2.99 -3.56
C ALA A 192 10.59 -3.70 -4.89
N GLU A 193 11.83 -4.18 -5.04
CA GLU A 193 12.35 -4.88 -6.21
C GLU A 193 11.52 -6.14 -6.52
N ARG A 194 10.89 -6.74 -5.50
CA ARG A 194 10.02 -7.91 -5.67
C ARG A 194 8.67 -7.60 -6.27
N ASN A 195 8.21 -6.36 -6.19
CA ASN A 195 6.81 -6.03 -6.46
C ASN A 195 6.39 -6.39 -7.89
N VAL A 196 7.24 -6.15 -8.89
CA VAL A 196 6.91 -6.45 -10.30
C VAL A 196 6.76 -7.95 -10.52
N THR A 197 7.68 -8.76 -10.00
CA THR A 197 7.60 -10.23 -10.11
C THR A 197 6.37 -10.75 -9.40
N ILE A 198 6.11 -10.31 -8.16
CA ILE A 198 4.97 -10.82 -7.38
C ILE A 198 3.63 -10.38 -7.99
N VAL A 199 3.53 -9.19 -8.58
CA VAL A 199 2.35 -8.78 -9.35
C VAL A 199 2.03 -9.78 -10.47
N ASN A 200 3.04 -10.33 -11.14
CA ASN A 200 2.88 -11.35 -12.19
C ASN A 200 2.57 -12.76 -11.64
N LEU A 201 2.81 -13.01 -10.35
CA LEU A 201 2.53 -14.29 -9.68
C LEU A 201 1.20 -14.29 -8.91
N THR A 202 0.45 -13.19 -8.94
CA THR A 202 -0.74 -12.99 -8.11
C THR A 202 -1.94 -12.56 -8.93
N VAL A 203 -3.13 -12.83 -8.42
CA VAL A 203 -4.39 -12.30 -8.94
C VAL A 203 -4.76 -11.00 -8.24
N LEU A 204 -5.37 -10.07 -8.96
CA LEU A 204 -5.86 -8.79 -8.43
C LEU A 204 -7.35 -8.90 -8.09
N ASN A 205 -7.74 -8.36 -6.93
CA ASN A 205 -9.14 -8.13 -6.60
C ASN A 205 -9.31 -6.81 -5.84
N VAL A 206 -10.37 -6.06 -6.18
CA VAL A 206 -10.81 -4.88 -5.42
C VAL A 206 -12.26 -5.12 -5.05
N ASN A 207 -12.48 -5.57 -3.80
CA ASN A 207 -13.78 -6.02 -3.34
C ASN A 207 -14.19 -5.25 -2.08
N VAL A 208 -14.47 -3.96 -2.27
CA VAL A 208 -15.06 -3.09 -1.25
C VAL A 208 -16.49 -2.78 -1.70
N ASN A 209 -17.46 -3.13 -0.86
CA ASN A 209 -18.88 -3.09 -1.18
C ASN A 209 -19.68 -2.45 -0.04
N VAL A 210 -20.99 -2.26 -0.25
CA VAL A 210 -21.91 -1.90 0.85
C VAL A 210 -22.75 -3.11 1.23
N ARG A 211 -22.81 -3.44 2.52
CA ARG A 211 -23.69 -4.45 3.12
C ARG A 211 -24.34 -3.86 4.35
N ASP A 212 -25.66 -3.99 4.51
CA ASP A 212 -26.40 -3.49 5.68
C ASP A 212 -26.04 -2.04 6.05
N ASN A 213 -25.96 -1.17 5.04
CA ASN A 213 -25.59 0.24 5.23
C ASN A 213 -24.18 0.42 5.84
N ARG A 214 -23.24 -0.49 5.54
CA ARG A 214 -21.85 -0.44 6.00
C ARG A 214 -20.91 -0.75 4.84
N VAL A 215 -19.80 -0.02 4.77
CA VAL A 215 -18.71 -0.34 3.83
C VAL A 215 -17.99 -1.58 4.32
N PHE A 216 -17.99 -2.64 3.52
CA PHE A 216 -17.37 -3.93 3.82
C PHE A 216 -16.20 -4.18 2.88
N ASN A 217 -15.03 -4.54 3.41
CA ASN A 217 -13.84 -4.90 2.64
C ASN A 217 -13.63 -6.41 2.68
N ASP A 218 -14.07 -7.12 1.65
CA ASP A 218 -13.96 -8.57 1.57
C ASP A 218 -12.52 -9.05 1.42
N GLY A 219 -11.72 -8.30 0.67
CA GLY A 219 -10.32 -8.61 0.39
C GLY A 219 -10.02 -10.06 -0.01
N VAL A 220 -8.95 -10.62 0.57
CA VAL A 220 -8.57 -12.02 0.36
C VAL A 220 -9.49 -12.94 1.17
N ASP A 221 -9.93 -14.05 0.59
CA ASP A 221 -10.80 -15.00 1.28
C ASP A 221 -10.15 -15.55 2.57
N VAL A 222 -10.95 -15.67 3.63
CA VAL A 222 -10.46 -16.07 4.95
C VAL A 222 -9.96 -17.52 4.96
N GLU A 223 -10.62 -18.43 4.23
CA GLU A 223 -10.13 -19.82 4.11
C GLU A 223 -8.83 -19.89 3.33
N TYR A 224 -8.69 -19.05 2.32
CA TYR A 224 -7.42 -18.89 1.61
C TYR A 224 -6.28 -18.46 2.55
N VAL A 225 -6.54 -17.49 3.43
CA VAL A 225 -5.59 -17.04 4.46
C VAL A 225 -5.29 -18.16 5.47
N ARG A 226 -6.31 -18.87 5.97
CA ARG A 226 -6.11 -20.00 6.90
C ARG A 226 -5.18 -21.06 6.30
N ARG A 227 -5.38 -21.41 5.02
CA ARG A 227 -4.54 -22.37 4.30
C ARG A 227 -3.09 -21.89 4.14
N LEU A 228 -2.88 -20.63 3.77
CA LEU A 228 -1.52 -20.10 3.57
C LEU A 228 -0.76 -19.89 4.88
N THR A 229 -1.47 -19.52 5.95
CA THR A 229 -0.86 -19.17 7.23
C THR A 229 -0.76 -20.35 8.18
N ASN A 230 -1.57 -21.39 7.97
CA ASN A 230 -1.82 -22.45 8.93
C ASN A 230 -2.25 -21.90 10.32
N LYS A 231 -2.97 -20.77 10.32
CA LYS A 231 -3.48 -20.10 11.51
C LYS A 231 -4.99 -19.93 11.43
N VAL A 232 -5.64 -19.93 12.59
CA VAL A 232 -7.05 -19.53 12.69
C VAL A 232 -7.14 -18.03 12.46
N VAL A 233 -8.08 -17.61 11.62
CA VAL A 233 -8.48 -16.21 11.48
C VAL A 233 -9.66 -15.95 12.40
N ASP A 234 -9.41 -15.23 13.50
CA ASP A 234 -10.44 -14.81 14.44
C ASP A 234 -11.32 -13.71 13.84
N LYS A 235 -12.63 -13.78 14.10
CA LYS A 235 -13.56 -12.68 13.79
C LYS A 235 -13.68 -11.75 14.99
N TYR A 236 -13.42 -10.47 14.77
CA TYR A 236 -13.54 -9.40 15.75
C TYR A 236 -14.81 -8.58 15.53
N THR A 237 -15.25 -7.86 16.56
CA THR A 237 -16.28 -6.82 16.46
C THR A 237 -15.62 -5.45 16.43
N LEU A 238 -15.96 -4.60 15.46
CA LEU A 238 -15.50 -3.22 15.47
C LEU A 238 -16.31 -2.41 16.49
N LYS A 239 -15.63 -1.74 17.42
CA LYS A 239 -16.24 -0.83 18.39
C LYS A 239 -15.73 0.59 18.21
N ALA A 240 -16.65 1.55 18.22
CA ALA A 240 -16.29 2.97 18.16
C ALA A 240 -15.58 3.37 19.46
N ALA A 241 -14.37 3.91 19.35
CA ALA A 241 -13.71 4.57 20.46
C ALA A 241 -14.42 5.89 20.80
N PRO A 242 -14.40 6.36 22.07
CA PRO A 242 -14.99 7.65 22.45
C PRO A 242 -14.12 8.86 22.09
N ARG A 243 -12.86 8.64 21.71
CA ARG A 243 -11.90 9.71 21.39
C ARG A 243 -10.88 9.25 20.35
N ALA A 244 -10.32 10.22 19.63
CA ALA A 244 -9.24 10.00 18.68
C ALA A 244 -8.01 9.35 19.33
N GLY A 245 -7.38 8.41 18.62
CA GLY A 245 -6.22 7.67 19.11
C GLY A 245 -5.85 6.48 18.23
N GLU A 246 -4.84 5.73 18.67
CA GLU A 246 -4.44 4.48 18.03
C GLU A 246 -5.55 3.42 18.16
N ALA A 247 -5.69 2.59 17.13
CA ALA A 247 -6.56 1.44 17.18
C ALA A 247 -6.02 0.43 18.19
N ARG A 248 -6.90 -0.24 18.93
CA ARG A 248 -6.48 -1.26 19.90
C ARG A 248 -7.34 -2.52 19.84
N LEU A 249 -6.71 -3.65 20.12
CA LEU A 249 -7.39 -4.94 20.28
C LEU A 249 -7.74 -5.14 21.75
N GLU A 250 -9.01 -5.34 22.06
CA GLU A 250 -9.50 -5.64 23.41
C GLU A 250 -10.33 -6.92 23.38
N GLY A 251 -9.72 -8.04 23.79
CA GLY A 251 -10.36 -9.35 23.68
C GLY A 251 -10.72 -9.67 22.21
N ARG A 252 -12.01 -9.69 21.90
CA ARG A 252 -12.55 -9.90 20.54
C ARG A 252 -13.04 -8.61 19.86
N ASP A 253 -12.62 -7.46 20.37
CA ASP A 253 -12.99 -6.17 19.80
C ASP A 253 -11.78 -5.49 19.14
N VAL A 254 -12.01 -4.90 17.97
CA VAL A 254 -11.14 -3.87 17.39
C VAL A 254 -11.76 -2.54 17.76
N VAL A 255 -11.12 -1.78 18.64
CA VAL A 255 -11.63 -0.48 19.07
C VAL A 255 -10.93 0.63 18.28
N LEU A 256 -11.71 1.38 17.50
CA LEU A 256 -11.24 2.38 16.55
C LEU A 256 -12.11 3.64 16.63
N TYR A 257 -11.50 4.82 16.60
CA TYR A 257 -12.26 6.07 16.52
C TYR A 257 -12.84 6.25 15.11
N LYS A 258 -14.17 6.35 15.02
CA LYS A 258 -14.94 6.43 13.78
C LYS A 258 -16.04 7.50 13.94
N PRO A 259 -15.69 8.80 13.90
CA PRO A 259 -16.68 9.88 13.96
C PRO A 259 -17.44 10.02 12.64
N ASP A 260 -18.67 10.53 12.69
CA ASP A 260 -19.34 10.99 11.47
C ASP A 260 -18.79 12.33 11.04
N ILE A 261 -18.42 12.45 9.77
CA ILE A 261 -17.77 13.64 9.22
C ILE A 261 -18.60 14.14 8.05
N VAL A 262 -18.97 15.42 8.12
CA VAL A 262 -19.68 16.10 7.03
C VAL A 262 -18.66 16.71 6.08
N ARG A 263 -18.89 16.59 4.77
CA ARG A 263 -18.02 17.22 3.78
C ARG A 263 -18.19 18.74 3.83
N ASN A 264 -17.09 19.45 4.03
CA ASN A 264 -17.00 20.91 3.91
C ASN A 264 -15.88 21.27 2.94
N ASP A 265 -16.24 21.58 1.69
CA ASP A 265 -15.28 21.91 0.63
C ASP A 265 -14.67 23.32 0.81
N ALA A 266 -15.26 24.17 1.66
CA ALA A 266 -14.70 25.47 2.02
C ALA A 266 -13.68 25.39 3.18
N ALA A 267 -13.58 24.24 3.87
CA ALA A 267 -12.62 24.04 4.94
C ALA A 267 -11.19 24.08 4.37
N LYS A 268 -10.26 24.65 5.15
CA LYS A 268 -8.84 24.69 4.80
C LYS A 268 -7.95 24.50 6.03
N PRO A 269 -6.75 23.91 5.87
CA PRO A 269 -5.81 23.77 6.96
C PRO A 269 -5.29 25.12 7.43
N LYS A 270 -5.08 25.25 8.75
CA LYS A 270 -4.55 26.48 9.38
C LYS A 270 -3.14 26.83 8.87
N GLN A 271 -2.34 25.82 8.52
CA GLN A 271 -1.04 26.01 7.90
C GLN A 271 -0.87 24.99 6.77
N PHE A 272 -0.40 25.44 5.62
CA PHE A 272 -0.04 24.61 4.49
C PHE A 272 1.15 25.22 3.75
N VAL A 273 1.77 24.40 2.90
CA VAL A 273 2.90 24.78 2.06
C VAL A 273 2.50 24.63 0.60
N GLU A 274 2.97 25.51 -0.28
CA GLU A 274 2.80 25.33 -1.73
C GLU A 274 3.60 24.14 -2.24
N GLN A 275 3.09 23.47 -3.27
CA GLN A 275 3.66 22.23 -3.82
C GLN A 275 5.17 22.30 -4.08
N ASP A 276 5.64 23.32 -4.80
CA ASP A 276 7.06 23.42 -5.16
C ASP A 276 7.96 23.61 -3.94
N LYS A 277 7.54 24.48 -3.01
CA LYS A 277 8.26 24.67 -1.76
C LYS A 277 8.26 23.40 -0.91
N ALA A 278 7.15 22.67 -0.86
CA ALA A 278 7.06 21.41 -0.14
C ALA A 278 7.98 20.35 -0.75
N ALA A 279 8.07 20.28 -2.09
CA ALA A 279 9.00 19.41 -2.79
C ALA A 279 10.46 19.69 -2.43
N ASP A 280 10.86 20.96 -2.41
CA ASP A 280 12.23 21.36 -2.09
C ASP A 280 12.57 21.07 -0.61
N GLU A 281 11.64 21.34 0.31
CA GLU A 281 11.80 20.99 1.72
C GLU A 281 11.89 19.47 1.93
N LEU A 282 11.07 18.70 1.23
CA LEU A 282 11.05 17.24 1.35
C LEU A 282 12.27 16.58 0.74
N ASP A 283 12.85 17.12 -0.33
CA ASP A 283 14.09 16.62 -0.90
C ASP A 283 15.25 16.78 0.10
N ASN A 284 15.35 17.98 0.70
CA ASN A 284 16.30 18.26 1.79
C ASN A 284 16.04 17.37 3.02
N GLU A 285 14.78 17.17 3.39
CA GLU A 285 14.41 16.29 4.50
C GLU A 285 14.67 14.82 4.19
N ARG A 286 14.46 14.32 2.97
CA ARG A 286 14.78 12.92 2.61
C ARG A 286 16.28 12.68 2.66
N ALA A 287 17.08 13.65 2.22
CA ALA A 287 18.52 13.65 2.46
C ALA A 287 18.87 13.62 3.96
N GLY A 288 18.04 14.25 4.82
CA GLY A 288 18.22 14.31 6.28
C GLY A 288 17.49 13.25 7.14
N ARG A 289 16.44 12.57 6.65
CA ARG A 289 15.57 11.62 7.40
C ARG A 289 16.20 10.24 7.53
N ILE A 290 17.15 9.90 6.66
CA ILE A 290 18.11 8.82 6.90
C ILE A 290 18.88 9.07 8.24
N TYR A 291 18.88 10.31 8.77
CA TYR A 291 19.72 10.72 9.91
C TYR A 291 18.99 11.20 11.17
N ARG A 292 17.65 11.12 11.29
CA ARG A 292 16.94 11.71 12.45
C ARG A 292 16.41 10.70 13.49
N GLN A 293 16.30 9.41 13.18
CA GLN A 293 16.10 8.37 14.21
C GLN A 293 17.46 7.72 14.54
N VAL A 294 18.27 8.39 15.36
CA VAL A 294 19.64 7.94 15.64
C VAL A 294 19.88 7.78 17.14
N PRO A 295 19.91 6.54 17.65
CA PRO A 295 20.86 6.12 18.67
C PRO A 295 22.28 6.15 18.07
N ARG A 296 23.32 6.36 18.89
CA ARG A 296 24.75 6.63 18.57
C ARG A 296 25.48 5.85 17.44
N ASP A 297 24.85 4.93 16.71
CA ASP A 297 25.43 4.25 15.52
C ASP A 297 24.38 4.02 14.41
N GLY A 298 24.03 5.07 13.66
CA GLY A 298 23.08 4.98 12.54
C GLY A 298 23.53 4.09 11.38
N SER A 299 24.84 3.83 11.27
CA SER A 299 25.37 2.93 10.25
C SER A 299 25.07 1.45 10.56
N ALA A 300 24.99 1.09 11.85
CA ALA A 300 24.61 -0.25 12.27
C ALA A 300 23.11 -0.51 12.04
N ALA A 301 22.23 0.45 12.36
CA ALA A 301 20.79 0.30 12.14
C ALA A 301 20.42 0.14 10.66
N LEU A 302 21.07 0.91 9.77
CA LEU A 302 20.87 0.76 8.32
C LEU A 302 21.35 -0.61 7.83
N ARG A 303 22.53 -1.07 8.29
CA ARG A 303 23.06 -2.40 7.96
C ARG A 303 22.13 -3.53 8.40
N GLN A 304 21.59 -3.46 9.62
CA GLN A 304 20.59 -4.43 10.10
C GLN A 304 19.34 -4.44 9.22
N ALA A 305 18.86 -3.27 8.80
CA ALA A 305 17.71 -3.18 7.91
C ALA A 305 18.02 -3.72 6.50
N HIS A 306 19.25 -3.57 6.00
CA HIS A 306 19.71 -4.17 4.75
C HIS A 306 19.78 -5.70 4.84
N GLU A 307 20.35 -6.23 5.92
CA GLU A 307 20.44 -7.66 6.20
C GLU A 307 19.04 -8.30 6.27
N GLN A 308 18.09 -7.62 6.93
CA GLN A 308 16.70 -8.07 6.99
C GLN A 308 16.05 -8.13 5.61
N GLU A 309 16.25 -7.11 4.77
CA GLU A 309 15.72 -7.14 3.39
C GLU A 309 16.28 -8.28 2.56
N VAL A 310 17.59 -8.51 2.64
CA VAL A 310 18.26 -9.60 1.93
C VAL A 310 17.65 -10.93 2.35
N LYS A 311 17.46 -11.14 3.66
CA LYS A 311 16.81 -12.34 4.19
C LYS A 311 15.37 -12.49 3.71
N LEU A 312 14.55 -11.43 3.81
CA LEU A 312 13.16 -11.45 3.36
C LEU A 312 13.05 -11.76 1.87
N MET A 313 13.95 -11.20 1.05
CA MET A 313 14.04 -11.49 -0.38
C MET A 313 14.40 -12.96 -0.61
N GLN A 314 15.48 -13.46 -0.02
CA GLN A 314 15.92 -14.84 -0.20
C GLN A 314 14.82 -15.83 0.20
N ASP A 315 14.22 -15.65 1.37
CA ASP A 315 13.20 -16.57 1.87
C ASP A 315 11.94 -16.58 0.99
N SER A 316 11.53 -15.43 0.46
CA SER A 316 10.35 -15.36 -0.42
C SER A 316 10.64 -15.93 -1.81
N GLN A 317 11.85 -15.75 -2.35
CA GLN A 317 12.27 -16.43 -3.59
C GLN A 317 12.29 -17.96 -3.43
N GLU A 318 12.79 -18.44 -2.29
CA GLU A 318 12.78 -19.86 -1.97
C GLU A 318 11.35 -20.40 -1.86
N SER A 319 10.46 -19.65 -1.20
CA SER A 319 9.04 -20.02 -1.07
C SER A 319 8.36 -20.21 -2.43
N GLU A 320 8.65 -19.36 -3.42
CA GLU A 320 8.11 -19.49 -4.78
C GLU A 320 8.62 -20.75 -5.49
N VAL A 321 9.91 -21.06 -5.37
CA VAL A 321 10.51 -22.25 -5.97
C VAL A 321 9.93 -23.51 -5.33
N ASN A 322 9.79 -23.52 -4.01
CA ASN A 322 9.21 -24.64 -3.26
C ASN A 322 7.75 -24.86 -3.65
N GLU A 323 6.99 -23.78 -3.86
CA GLU A 323 5.59 -23.88 -4.27
C GLU A 323 5.43 -24.42 -5.70
N ILE A 324 6.31 -24.03 -6.64
CA ILE A 324 6.34 -24.63 -7.98
C ILE A 324 6.63 -26.13 -7.91
N ARG A 325 7.59 -26.55 -7.08
CA ARG A 325 7.93 -27.96 -6.89
C ARG A 325 6.77 -28.74 -6.28
N ARG A 326 6.18 -28.19 -5.22
CA ARG A 326 5.03 -28.80 -4.53
C ARG A 326 3.88 -29.06 -5.49
N LYS A 327 3.50 -28.07 -6.30
CA LYS A 327 2.45 -28.23 -7.31
C LYS A 327 2.79 -29.28 -8.37
N ALA A 328 4.06 -29.33 -8.80
CA ALA A 328 4.50 -30.35 -9.74
C ALA A 328 4.40 -31.76 -9.16
N ASP A 329 4.74 -31.93 -7.88
CA ASP A 329 4.63 -33.22 -7.20
C ASP A 329 3.16 -33.62 -7.01
N ASP A 330 2.28 -32.68 -6.66
CA ASP A 330 0.83 -32.88 -6.60
C ASP A 330 0.23 -33.28 -7.97
N GLU A 331 0.73 -32.70 -9.06
CA GLU A 331 0.33 -33.03 -10.43
C GLU A 331 0.84 -34.41 -10.85
N LYS A 332 2.13 -34.70 -10.63
CA LYS A 332 2.74 -36.00 -10.94
C LYS A 332 2.11 -37.15 -10.14
N ALA A 333 1.61 -36.89 -8.94
CA ALA A 333 0.90 -37.90 -8.15
C ALA A 333 -0.40 -38.37 -8.83
N LYS A 334 -1.01 -37.53 -9.69
CA LYS A 334 -2.25 -37.84 -10.42
C LYS A 334 -2.01 -38.49 -11.78
N ILE A 335 -0.78 -38.42 -12.29
CA ILE A 335 -0.39 -38.95 -13.60
C ILE A 335 0.10 -40.40 -13.46
N GLN A 336 -0.39 -41.30 -14.30
CA GLN A 336 0.10 -42.69 -14.34
C GLN A 336 1.25 -42.86 -15.37
N ASN A 337 1.15 -42.19 -16.52
CA ASN A 337 2.09 -42.32 -17.63
C ASN A 337 3.47 -41.72 -17.31
N PRO A 338 4.57 -42.52 -17.33
CA PRO A 338 5.92 -42.02 -17.06
C PRO A 338 6.39 -40.92 -18.02
N ALA A 339 6.02 -40.99 -19.30
CA ALA A 339 6.42 -40.00 -20.29
C ALA A 339 5.78 -38.62 -20.01
N GLU A 340 4.55 -38.60 -19.49
CA GLU A 340 3.88 -37.37 -19.06
C GLU A 340 4.53 -36.78 -17.81
N LYS A 341 4.92 -37.61 -16.83
CA LYS A 341 5.69 -37.12 -15.65
C LYS A 341 6.99 -36.44 -16.06
N GLN A 342 7.70 -37.01 -17.04
CA GLN A 342 8.94 -36.43 -17.55
C GLN A 342 8.71 -35.08 -18.25
N LYS A 343 7.56 -34.89 -18.93
CA LYS A 343 7.18 -33.60 -19.50
C LYS A 343 6.95 -32.55 -18.40
N VAL A 344 6.24 -32.92 -17.31
CA VAL A 344 6.04 -32.03 -16.15
C VAL A 344 7.38 -31.62 -15.54
N ASP A 345 8.31 -32.56 -15.33
CA ASP A 345 9.64 -32.24 -14.80
C ASP A 345 10.42 -31.27 -15.71
N GLY A 346 10.32 -31.43 -17.03
CA GLY A 346 10.91 -30.52 -18.01
C GLY A 346 10.32 -29.10 -17.94
N GLN A 347 8.99 -28.99 -17.87
CA GLN A 347 8.29 -27.71 -17.73
C GLN A 347 8.66 -27.00 -16.43
N VAL A 348 8.69 -27.75 -15.32
CA VAL A 348 9.05 -27.23 -13.99
C VAL A 348 10.49 -26.74 -13.95
N LYS A 349 11.42 -27.49 -14.54
CA LYS A 349 12.82 -27.08 -14.65
C LYS A 349 12.96 -25.77 -15.43
N SER A 350 12.25 -25.63 -16.55
CA SER A 350 12.24 -24.40 -17.34
C SER A 350 11.66 -23.22 -16.57
N LYS A 351 10.50 -23.41 -15.92
CA LYS A 351 9.85 -22.37 -15.11
C LYS A 351 10.71 -21.90 -13.94
N ILE A 352 11.36 -22.82 -13.22
CA ILE A 352 12.28 -22.48 -12.13
C ILE A 352 13.51 -21.74 -12.66
N ALA A 353 14.04 -22.11 -13.83
CA ALA A 353 15.17 -21.41 -14.43
C ALA A 353 14.83 -19.96 -14.81
N GLU A 354 13.67 -19.73 -15.43
CA GLU A 354 13.20 -18.38 -15.76
C GLU A 354 12.97 -17.54 -14.49
N LEU A 355 12.30 -18.11 -13.49
CA LEU A 355 12.06 -17.42 -12.23
C LEU A 355 13.37 -17.06 -11.52
N LYS A 356 14.33 -17.98 -11.48
CA LYS A 356 15.66 -17.70 -10.90
C LYS A 356 16.42 -16.60 -11.62
N LYS A 357 16.20 -16.40 -12.93
CA LYS A 357 16.78 -15.26 -13.65
C LYS A 357 16.24 -13.93 -13.09
N LYS A 358 14.92 -13.81 -12.94
CA LYS A 358 14.26 -12.64 -12.32
C LYS A 358 14.77 -12.43 -10.90
N HIS A 359 14.93 -13.51 -10.13
CA HIS A 359 15.48 -13.46 -8.77
C HIS A 359 16.89 -12.88 -8.68
N GLN A 360 17.74 -13.08 -9.70
CA GLN A 360 19.07 -12.49 -9.74
C GLN A 360 19.03 -11.01 -10.10
N GLU A 361 18.15 -10.63 -11.03
CA GLU A 361 17.92 -9.23 -11.41
C GLU A 361 17.45 -8.42 -10.19
N GLU A 362 16.47 -8.92 -9.43
CA GLU A 362 15.99 -8.30 -8.19
C GLU A 362 17.09 -8.12 -7.13
N LYS A 363 17.97 -9.11 -6.97
CA LYS A 363 19.11 -9.03 -6.04
C LYS A 363 20.12 -7.98 -6.46
N ALA A 364 20.39 -7.88 -7.77
CA ALA A 364 21.29 -6.88 -8.31
C ALA A 364 20.73 -5.47 -8.08
N GLU A 365 19.45 -5.25 -8.39
CA GLU A 365 18.76 -3.97 -8.15
C GLU A 365 18.79 -3.56 -6.68
N MET A 366 18.48 -4.49 -5.77
CA MET A 366 18.56 -4.23 -4.33
C MET A 366 19.98 -3.87 -3.89
N THR A 367 20.98 -4.61 -4.37
CA THR A 367 22.37 -4.37 -4.00
C THR A 367 22.80 -2.96 -4.42
N GLU A 368 22.43 -2.53 -5.62
CA GLU A 368 22.74 -1.17 -6.10
C GLU A 368 21.99 -0.10 -5.29
N ARG A 369 20.72 -0.33 -4.93
CA ARG A 369 19.99 0.58 -4.03
C ARG A 369 20.66 0.69 -2.66
N GLN A 370 21.00 -0.44 -2.03
CA GLN A 370 21.63 -0.45 -0.71
C GLN A 370 22.99 0.24 -0.72
N LYS A 371 23.81 0.05 -1.76
CA LYS A 371 25.05 0.81 -1.97
C LYS A 371 24.80 2.32 -2.07
N ALA A 372 23.76 2.73 -2.79
CA ALA A 372 23.40 4.15 -2.92
C ALA A 372 22.93 4.74 -1.57
N GLU A 373 22.19 3.98 -0.77
CA GLU A 373 21.78 4.36 0.59
C GLU A 373 22.99 4.50 1.52
N GLU A 374 23.92 3.55 1.50
CA GLU A 374 25.17 3.60 2.27
C GLU A 374 26.08 4.76 1.84
N ALA A 375 26.21 5.01 0.53
CA ALA A 375 27.00 6.13 0.02
C ALA A 375 26.44 7.48 0.47
N LYS A 376 25.10 7.58 0.59
CA LYS A 376 24.47 8.75 1.20
C LYS A 376 24.90 8.85 2.66
N THR A 377 24.82 7.78 3.46
CA THR A 377 25.22 7.80 4.89
C THR A 377 26.61 8.39 5.15
N LYS A 378 27.59 8.05 4.31
CA LYS A 378 29.00 8.48 4.43
C LYS A 378 29.25 9.97 4.11
N LYS A 379 28.35 10.64 3.36
CA LYS A 379 28.56 12.01 2.86
C LYS A 379 27.99 13.13 3.76
N ALA A 380 27.25 12.80 4.82
CA ALA A 380 26.67 13.84 5.69
C ALA A 380 27.65 14.32 6.77
N PRO A 381 27.80 15.64 6.98
CA PRO A 381 28.65 16.17 8.03
C PRO A 381 28.08 15.82 9.42
N VAL A 382 28.91 15.19 10.26
CA VAL A 382 28.63 15.01 11.69
C VAL A 382 28.56 16.41 12.32
N LYS A 383 27.35 16.91 12.61
CA LYS A 383 27.21 18.12 13.43
C LYS A 383 27.77 17.79 14.83
N LYS A 384 29.02 18.18 15.08
CA LYS A 384 29.61 18.20 16.43
C LYS A 384 28.66 19.00 17.32
N LYS A 385 28.30 18.44 18.48
CA LYS A 385 27.64 19.20 19.54
C LYS A 385 28.53 20.41 19.83
N ILE A 386 27.97 21.61 19.70
CA ILE A 386 28.58 22.80 20.26
C ILE A 386 28.32 22.67 21.76
N ASP A 387 29.35 22.28 22.51
CA ASP A 387 29.33 22.41 23.95
C ASP A 387 29.18 23.90 24.27
N LYS A 388 28.05 24.25 24.88
CA LYS A 388 27.85 25.58 25.45
C LYS A 388 28.68 25.64 26.73
N ASN A 389 29.78 26.39 26.70
CA ASN A 389 30.41 26.94 27.90
C ASN A 389 29.56 28.08 28.46
#